data_AF-A0A1G9LHH7-F1
#
_entry.id   AF-A0A1G9LHH7-F1
#
_cell.length_a   1.000
_cell.length_b   1.000
_cell.length_c   1.000
_cell.angle_alpha   90.00
_cell.angle_beta   90.00
_cell.angle_gamma   90.00
#
_symmetry.space_group_name_H-M   'P 1'
#
loop_
_entity.id
_entity.type
_entity.pdbx_description
1 polymer ?
#
loop_
_entity_poly.entity_id
_entity_poly.type
_entity_poly.pdbx_seq_one_letter_code
_entity_poly.pdbx_strand_id
1 'polypeptide(L)'
;GAHDVRGAILEHWRSLGAQTGVLGYPTGDDTAVPGGWKTDFAGGSVYWSPSTGAHAVRGGILTHWLADGGPAGSLGFPVTDHVALPDGGGWQVRFQNGTLTERPDGTIETTTG
;
A
#
# COMPACT_ATOMS: atom_id res chain seq x y z
N GLY A 1 -8.98 10.12 -16.44
CA GLY A 1 -8.76 11.38 -15.67
C GLY A 1 -8.78 11.15 -14.18
N ALA A 2 -9.92 11.29 -13.49
CA ALA A 2 -10.10 10.79 -12.12
C ALA A 2 -10.92 9.49 -12.08
N HIS A 3 -11.78 9.27 -13.10
CA HIS A 3 -12.55 8.04 -13.26
C HIS A 3 -11.67 6.80 -13.44
N ASP A 4 -10.59 6.89 -14.22
CA ASP A 4 -9.66 5.75 -14.40
C ASP A 4 -8.90 5.41 -13.11
N VAL A 5 -8.62 6.42 -12.27
CA VAL A 5 -7.94 6.22 -10.99
C VAL A 5 -8.87 5.58 -9.97
N ARG A 6 -10.07 6.14 -9.82
CA ARG A 6 -11.16 5.53 -9.04
C ARG A 6 -11.43 4.10 -9.50
N GLY A 7 -11.41 3.88 -10.82
CA GLY A 7 -11.51 2.58 -11.46
C GLY A 7 -10.40 1.65 -10.99
N ALA A 8 -9.14 2.05 -11.12
CA ALA A 8 -7.98 1.24 -10.75
C ALA A 8 -7.95 0.88 -9.25
N ILE A 9 -8.24 1.84 -8.37
CA ILE A 9 -8.29 1.59 -6.92
C ILE A 9 -9.44 0.63 -6.58
N LEU A 10 -10.63 0.87 -7.15
CA LEU A 10 -11.81 0.03 -6.93
C LEU A 10 -11.60 -1.40 -7.48
N GLU A 11 -11.01 -1.53 -8.66
CA GLU A 11 -10.67 -2.80 -9.28
C GLU A 11 -9.66 -3.57 -8.43
N HIS A 12 -8.63 -2.90 -7.92
CA HIS A 12 -7.65 -3.54 -7.06
C HIS A 12 -8.28 -4.03 -5.75
N TRP A 13 -9.06 -3.19 -5.08
CA TRP A 13 -9.81 -3.57 -3.87
C TRP A 13 -10.74 -4.77 -4.11
N ARG A 14 -11.42 -4.83 -5.26
CA ARG A 14 -12.24 -5.99 -5.65
C ARG A 14 -11.40 -7.24 -5.86
N SER A 15 -10.23 -7.12 -6.46
CA SER A 15 -9.31 -8.25 -6.66
C SER A 15 -8.85 -8.86 -5.33
N LEU A 16 -8.77 -8.04 -4.28
CA LEU A 16 -8.42 -8.44 -2.91
C LEU A 16 -9.60 -8.99 -2.10
N GLY A 17 -10.76 -9.24 -2.73
CA GLY A 17 -11.95 -9.81 -2.09
C GLY A 17 -12.96 -8.78 -1.58
N ALA A 18 -12.82 -7.51 -1.98
CA ALA A 18 -13.73 -6.41 -1.64
C ALA A 18 -14.01 -6.33 -0.12
N GLN A 19 -15.26 -6.10 0.30
CA GLN A 19 -15.63 -5.97 1.72
C GLN A 19 -15.38 -7.23 2.56
N THR A 20 -15.25 -8.40 1.92
CA THR A 20 -14.91 -9.68 2.58
C THR A 20 -13.41 -9.95 2.62
N GLY A 21 -12.63 -9.12 1.93
CA GLY A 21 -11.19 -9.24 1.80
C GLY A 21 -10.41 -8.59 2.93
N VAL A 22 -9.09 -8.63 2.80
CA VAL A 22 -8.13 -8.14 3.82
C VAL A 22 -8.27 -6.64 4.14
N LEU A 23 -8.85 -5.86 3.24
CA LEU A 23 -9.04 -4.41 3.42
C LEU A 23 -10.39 -4.07 4.08
N GLY A 24 -11.41 -4.90 3.92
CA GLY A 24 -12.77 -4.60 4.39
C GLY A 24 -13.42 -3.42 3.65
N TYR A 25 -14.32 -2.72 4.34
CA TYR A 25 -15.05 -1.57 3.77
C TYR A 25 -14.15 -0.33 3.64
N PRO A 26 -14.39 0.51 2.60
CA PRO A 26 -13.78 1.84 2.53
C PRO A 26 -14.25 2.71 3.70
N THR A 27 -13.36 3.55 4.22
CA THR A 27 -13.65 4.48 5.31
C THR A 27 -13.87 5.92 4.82
N GLY A 28 -13.65 6.17 3.53
CA GLY A 28 -13.89 7.46 2.89
C GLY A 28 -13.75 7.39 1.37
N ASP A 29 -13.92 8.54 0.73
CA ASP A 29 -13.71 8.70 -0.70
C ASP A 29 -12.22 8.79 -1.07
N ASP A 30 -11.92 8.57 -2.35
CA ASP A 30 -10.61 8.79 -2.94
C ASP A 30 -10.06 10.18 -2.62
N THR A 31 -8.88 10.19 -2.02
CA THR A 31 -8.17 11.41 -1.59
C THR A 31 -6.92 11.57 -2.43
N ALA A 32 -6.70 12.78 -2.96
CA ALA A 32 -5.48 13.11 -3.68
C ALA A 32 -4.27 13.10 -2.73
N VAL A 33 -3.17 12.55 -3.20
CA VAL A 33 -1.86 12.61 -2.53
C VAL A 33 -0.82 13.13 -3.52
N PRO A 34 0.34 13.65 -3.06
CA PRO A 34 1.41 14.04 -3.97
C PRO A 34 1.75 12.91 -4.96
N GLY A 35 1.58 13.17 -6.26
CA GLY A 35 1.88 12.21 -7.33
C GLY A 35 0.80 11.15 -7.61
N GLY A 36 -0.34 11.15 -6.90
CA GLY A 36 -1.32 10.09 -7.07
C GLY A 36 -2.61 10.25 -6.25
N TRP A 37 -3.24 9.12 -5.96
CA TRP A 37 -4.49 9.06 -5.21
C TRP A 37 -4.44 7.89 -4.23
N LYS A 38 -5.25 7.96 -3.18
CA LYS A 38 -5.45 6.85 -2.26
C LYS A 38 -6.91 6.72 -1.86
N THR A 39 -7.27 5.53 -1.40
CA THR A 39 -8.52 5.29 -0.66
C THR A 39 -8.18 4.53 0.60
N ASP A 40 -8.74 4.98 1.71
CA ASP A 40 -8.57 4.31 3.00
C ASP A 40 -9.70 3.29 3.21
N PHE A 41 -9.32 2.17 3.82
CA PHE A 41 -10.18 1.05 4.15
C PHE A 41 -9.95 0.67 5.62
N ALA A 42 -10.87 -0.10 6.20
CA ALA A 42 -10.79 -0.51 7.59
C ALA A 42 -9.49 -1.29 7.91
N GLY A 43 -8.98 -2.06 6.95
CA GLY A 43 -7.78 -2.90 7.09
C GLY A 43 -6.49 -2.31 6.51
N GLY A 44 -6.50 -1.10 5.94
CA GLY A 44 -5.33 -0.49 5.28
C GLY A 44 -5.73 0.51 4.21
N SER A 45 -4.83 0.83 3.29
CA SER A 45 -5.11 1.80 2.23
C SER A 45 -4.60 1.29 0.88
N VAL A 46 -5.31 1.63 -0.19
CA VAL A 46 -4.85 1.40 -1.56
C VAL A 46 -4.31 2.71 -2.10
N TYR A 47 -3.09 2.70 -2.64
CA TYR A 47 -2.44 3.83 -3.27
C TYR A 47 -2.27 3.59 -4.75
N TRP A 48 -2.56 4.61 -5.55
CA TRP A 48 -2.36 4.59 -7.00
C TRP A 48 -1.46 5.74 -7.42
N SER A 49 -0.54 5.46 -8.34
CA SER A 49 0.17 6.47 -9.13
C SER A 49 0.22 6.05 -10.61
N PRO A 50 0.44 7.01 -11.54
CA PRO A 50 0.57 6.67 -12.96
C PRO A 50 1.71 5.69 -13.27
N SER A 51 2.78 5.69 -12.46
CA SER A 51 3.98 4.87 -12.71
C SER A 51 3.94 3.52 -12.01
N THR A 52 3.15 3.35 -10.94
CA THR A 52 3.13 2.11 -10.16
C THR A 52 1.82 1.34 -10.25
N GLY A 53 0.71 1.98 -10.64
CA GLY A 53 -0.62 1.37 -10.53
C GLY A 53 -1.12 1.33 -9.09
N ALA A 54 -2.22 0.60 -8.85
CA ALA A 54 -2.86 0.50 -7.54
C ALA A 54 -2.27 -0.65 -6.71
N HIS A 55 -1.86 -0.36 -5.47
CA HIS A 55 -1.33 -1.36 -4.52
C HIS A 55 -1.82 -1.08 -3.10
N ALA A 56 -2.10 -2.14 -2.36
CA ALA A 56 -2.55 -2.12 -0.98
C ALA A 56 -1.39 -2.19 0.01
N VAL A 57 -1.38 -1.28 0.96
CA VAL A 57 -0.45 -1.27 2.09
C VAL A 57 -1.27 -1.27 3.38
N ARG A 58 -0.90 -2.14 4.33
CA ARG A 58 -1.62 -2.38 5.58
C ARG A 58 -0.66 -2.53 6.77
N GLY A 59 -1.20 -2.56 7.98
CA GLY A 59 -0.51 -2.99 9.20
C GLY A 59 0.73 -2.15 9.56
N GLY A 60 1.72 -2.79 10.18
CA GLY A 60 2.96 -2.14 10.63
C GLY A 60 3.72 -1.44 9.50
N ILE A 61 3.74 -2.05 8.31
CA ILE A 61 4.35 -1.45 7.11
C ILE A 61 3.67 -0.12 6.73
N LEU A 62 2.33 -0.06 6.72
CA LEU A 62 1.61 1.18 6.42
C LEU A 62 1.95 2.26 7.44
N THR A 63 1.92 1.92 8.73
CA THR A 63 2.22 2.85 9.82
C THR A 63 3.64 3.41 9.71
N HIS A 64 4.63 2.55 9.52
CA HIS A 64 6.04 2.93 9.36
C HIS A 64 6.23 3.83 8.14
N TRP A 65 5.73 3.40 6.98
CA TRP A 65 5.87 4.17 5.74
C TRP A 65 5.22 5.56 5.83
N LEU A 66 4.04 5.68 6.45
CA LEU A 66 3.39 6.97 6.64
C LEU A 66 4.16 7.88 7.62
N ALA A 67 4.75 7.32 8.67
CA ALA A 67 5.62 8.06 9.58
C ALA A 67 6.87 8.62 8.87
N ASP A 68 7.38 7.90 7.88
CA ASP A 68 8.51 8.31 7.01
C ASP A 68 8.07 9.20 5.82
N GLY A 69 6.85 9.76 5.85
CA GLY A 69 6.36 10.72 4.85
C GLY A 69 5.53 10.12 3.71
N GLY A 70 5.31 8.80 3.74
CA GLY A 70 4.41 8.10 2.82
C GLY A 70 4.78 8.31 1.34
N PRO A 71 3.80 8.61 0.46
CA PRO A 71 4.06 8.76 -0.98
C PRO A 71 4.95 9.96 -1.33
N ALA A 72 5.07 10.93 -0.43
CA ALA A 72 5.99 12.07 -0.58
C ALA A 72 7.36 11.83 0.08
N GLY A 73 7.52 10.72 0.81
CA GLY A 73 8.76 10.32 1.46
C GLY A 73 9.78 9.72 0.50
N SER A 74 10.94 9.35 1.03
CA SER A 74 12.07 8.83 0.25
C SER A 74 11.75 7.55 -0.51
N LEU A 75 10.88 6.70 0.03
CA LEU A 75 10.49 5.42 -0.59
C LEU A 75 9.56 5.57 -1.80
N GLY A 76 8.75 6.64 -1.85
CA GLY A 76 7.74 6.85 -2.89
C GLY A 76 6.53 5.92 -2.78
N PHE A 77 5.88 5.65 -3.91
CA PHE A 77 4.69 4.79 -3.98
C PHE A 77 5.02 3.29 -3.87
N PRO A 78 4.09 2.46 -3.36
CA PRO A 78 4.21 1.01 -3.45
C PRO A 78 4.18 0.54 -4.91
N VAL A 79 4.97 -0.49 -5.20
CA VAL A 79 5.01 -1.20 -6.50
C VAL A 79 4.55 -2.66 -6.38
N THR A 80 4.33 -3.14 -5.17
CA THR A 80 3.69 -4.43 -4.87
C THR A 80 2.69 -4.26 -3.74
N ASP A 81 1.75 -5.19 -3.63
CA ASP A 81 1.07 -5.49 -2.37
C ASP A 81 2.05 -6.12 -1.36
N HIS A 82 1.53 -6.47 -0.19
CA HIS A 82 2.25 -7.31 0.78
C HIS A 82 2.50 -8.71 0.21
N VAL A 83 3.77 -9.09 0.12
CA VAL A 83 4.23 -10.41 -0.31
C VAL A 83 4.84 -11.16 0.87
N ALA A 84 4.47 -12.41 1.06
CA ALA A 84 5.05 -13.24 2.11
C ALA A 84 6.54 -13.48 1.85
N LEU A 85 7.36 -13.42 2.89
CA LEU A 85 8.77 -13.77 2.80
C LEU A 85 8.94 -15.28 2.54
N PRO A 86 9.94 -15.70 1.75
CA PRO A 86 10.16 -17.12 1.42
C PRO A 86 10.42 -18.03 2.63
N ASP A 87 10.96 -17.46 3.72
CA ASP A 87 11.23 -18.16 4.97
C ASP A 87 9.97 -18.31 5.85
N GLY A 88 8.83 -17.78 5.41
CA GLY A 88 7.57 -17.79 6.15
C GLY A 88 7.55 -16.84 7.35
N GLY A 89 8.58 -16.01 7.51
CA GLY A 89 8.77 -15.19 8.69
C GLY A 89 8.00 -13.87 8.70
N GLY A 90 7.36 -13.47 7.60
CA GLY A 90 6.70 -12.16 7.60
C GLY A 90 6.32 -11.69 6.22
N TRP A 91 6.26 -10.37 6.07
CA TRP A 91 5.72 -9.71 4.88
C TRP A 91 6.68 -8.63 4.41
N GLN A 92 6.70 -8.39 3.11
CA GLN A 92 7.40 -7.25 2.54
C GLN A 92 6.51 -6.49 1.55
N VAL A 93 6.76 -5.20 1.44
CA VAL A 93 6.22 -4.34 0.38
C VAL A 93 7.39 -3.66 -0.31
N ARG A 94 7.44 -3.77 -1.63
CA ARG A 94 8.38 -3.01 -2.43
C ARG A 94 7.77 -1.66 -2.77
N PHE A 95 8.59 -0.63 -2.68
CA PHE A 95 8.30 0.75 -3.07
C PHE A 95 9.21 1.15 -4.24
N GLN A 96 8.96 2.32 -4.82
CA GLN A 96 9.74 2.83 -5.94
C GLN A 96 11.25 2.85 -5.64
N ASN A 97 11.63 3.29 -4.44
CA ASN A 97 13.03 3.51 -4.07
C ASN A 97 13.52 2.63 -2.91
N GLY A 98 12.80 1.57 -2.57
CA GLY A 98 13.22 0.70 -1.47
C GLY A 98 12.21 -0.40 -1.15
N THR A 99 12.44 -1.11 -0.05
CA THR A 99 11.58 -2.18 0.44
C THR A 99 11.43 -2.04 1.94
N LEU A 100 10.20 -2.21 2.42
CA LEU A 100 9.93 -2.40 3.84
C LEU A 100 9.61 -3.86 4.09
N THR A 101 10.26 -4.44 5.09
CA THR A 101 10.09 -5.83 5.50
C THR A 101 9.63 -5.87 6.95
N GLU A 102 8.46 -6.45 7.18
CA GLU A 102 7.92 -6.77 8.50
C GLU A 102 8.35 -8.19 8.90
N ARG A 103 9.07 -8.28 10.02
CA ARG A 103 9.51 -9.51 10.66
C ARG A 103 8.42 -10.12 11.55
N PRO A 104 8.55 -11.39 12.00
CA PRO A 104 7.47 -12.04 12.76
C PRO A 104 7.27 -11.43 14.15
N ASP A 105 8.28 -10.73 14.66
CA ASP A 105 8.23 -9.96 15.91
C ASP A 105 7.61 -8.56 15.75
N GLY A 106 7.20 -8.19 14.53
CA GLY A 106 6.65 -6.88 14.20
C GLY A 106 7.70 -5.81 13.88
N THR A 107 8.99 -6.15 13.87
CA THR A 107 10.05 -5.20 13.50
C THR A 107 9.93 -4.85 12.01
N ILE A 108 9.98 -3.55 11.69
CA ILE A 108 10.03 -3.07 10.31
C ILE A 108 11.47 -2.73 9.93
N GLU A 109 12.01 -3.44 8.96
CA GLU A 109 13.32 -3.19 8.37
C GLU A 109 13.16 -2.41 7.06
N THR A 110 13.91 -1.33 6.91
CA THR A 110 13.96 -0.53 5.68
C THR A 110 15.22 -0.86 4.89
N THR A 111 15.08 -1.24 3.63
CA THR A 111 16.19 -1.43 2.70
C THR A 111 16.08 -0.43 1.55
N THR A 112 17.05 0.47 1.45
CA THR A 112 17.18 1.46 0.37
C THR A 112 18.41 1.09 -0.46
N GLY A 113 18.31 1.19 -1.79
CA GLY A 113 19.42 0.95 -2.72
C GLY A 113 20.26 2.18 -2.98
#